data_AF-A0A3B8PW13-F1
#
_entry.id   AF-A0A3B8PW13-F1
#
_cell.length_a   1.000
_cell.length_b   1.000
_cell.length_c   1.000
_cell.angle_alpha   90.00
_cell.angle_beta   90.00
_cell.angle_gamma   90.00
#
_symmetry.space_group_name_H-M   'P 1'
#
loop_
_entity.id
_entity.type
_entity.pdbx_description
1 polymer ?
#
loop_
_entity_poly.entity_id
_entity_poly.type
_entity_poly.pdbx_seq_one_letter_code
_entity_poly.pdbx_strand_id
1 'polypeptide(L)'
;MRFLTLFLLTVSVSPAWGVTNVWFSPTGKGDGTSRAKPIHYYPDFIKWGLLGSDKRNDREVVMHFLPGEYVIQPIDTEAVQASDWRITILGEGARPEDTVLKLAPNHPGGSDDGGGNWVSVIDLGRSSEYIRRFVMENITVDGNWSGQTNVNNRHYLRSYKNGPVRVSARTGRIRNVIVRNYGAHGVMPQRTNDVGAGIEVFPLCVMTREEEQTPEDGDAAPWVVENCEATGFHGLYAGYATTLMAVVTIDPAKVAAKPNPGRRLIWFRGNQVRGNADALGVIGMGTAGIRPNMSGRVTWSDGAILNAAGFNTDTGVMRWLDFTNLLLLDAVAIGYLGSAGVAQPFHENYNISGNSVRLTGYISSQNYRDFVSMPETSGRLAARPSPQLPLGRPVPAFAEGLVVRGAANDVRLADNWFTTRASEQFNRLGPSGSRAAEFWPVHRLPNQDKEMPESPTVVRNPATEVDFSGNSLSSVPFDFDRMQPFGGGKVAKLTDGSSPLIEKRTIKAMKTQFSPIGTVERVALLFTNAPQRGPATPGSSAAARRFLGAFEIVCGAPTALASGKFALPVRLAIQPTPGSGIPGTQLLAGRPVSLEVLPGSLHP
;
A
#
# COMPACT_ATOMS: atom_id res chain seq x y z
N MET A 1 30.26 19.64 -63.06
CA MET A 1 29.06 20.50 -63.21
C MET A 1 27.86 19.58 -63.43
N ARG A 2 26.75 19.82 -62.70
CA ARG A 2 25.49 19.05 -62.56
C ARG A 2 25.41 18.10 -61.35
N PHE A 3 24.85 18.66 -60.30
CA PHE A 3 24.27 18.03 -59.11
C PHE A 3 23.09 17.15 -59.48
N LEU A 4 22.98 15.95 -58.89
CA LEU A 4 21.73 15.22 -58.76
C LEU A 4 21.42 15.07 -57.27
N THR A 5 20.49 15.90 -56.81
CA THR A 5 19.87 15.87 -55.49
C THR A 5 18.98 14.63 -55.41
N LEU A 6 19.29 13.68 -54.51
CA LEU A 6 18.39 12.59 -54.14
C LEU A 6 17.81 12.92 -52.76
N PHE A 7 16.53 13.27 -52.73
CA PHE A 7 15.78 13.59 -51.52
C PHE A 7 14.52 12.70 -51.49
N LEU A 8 14.33 12.01 -50.34
CA LEU A 8 13.08 11.41 -49.81
C LEU A 8 12.51 10.19 -50.55
N LEU A 9 11.81 9.22 -49.94
CA LEU A 9 11.20 9.11 -48.61
C LEU A 9 11.42 7.69 -48.07
N THR A 10 12.00 7.52 -46.89
CA THR A 10 11.63 6.40 -46.01
C THR A 10 10.30 6.77 -45.35
N VAL A 11 9.18 6.39 -45.97
CA VAL A 11 7.92 6.31 -45.23
C VAL A 11 8.07 5.12 -44.29
N SER A 12 8.44 5.36 -43.04
CA SER A 12 8.21 4.39 -41.97
C SER A 12 6.70 4.31 -41.76
N VAL A 13 6.04 3.45 -42.53
CA VAL A 13 4.67 3.05 -42.23
C VAL A 13 4.79 2.19 -40.97
N SER A 14 4.46 2.76 -39.81
CA SER A 14 4.16 1.92 -38.65
C SER A 14 3.07 0.94 -39.09
N PRO A 15 3.26 -0.38 -38.98
CA PRO A 15 2.18 -1.29 -39.28
C PRO A 15 1.03 -0.94 -38.33
N ALA A 16 -0.17 -0.72 -38.88
CA ALA A 16 -1.36 -0.58 -38.07
C ALA A 16 -1.64 -1.95 -37.42
N TRP A 17 -1.12 -2.15 -36.21
CA TRP A 17 -1.43 -3.30 -35.38
C TRP A 17 -2.94 -3.26 -35.12
N GLY A 18 -3.68 -4.32 -35.45
CA GLY A 18 -5.11 -4.39 -35.13
C GLY A 18 -5.33 -4.36 -33.61
N VAL A 19 -6.47 -3.82 -33.18
CA VAL A 19 -6.92 -3.91 -31.78
C VAL A 19 -7.91 -5.06 -31.65
N THR A 20 -7.60 -6.04 -30.80
CA THR A 20 -8.55 -7.12 -30.48
C THR A 20 -9.46 -6.67 -29.34
N ASN A 21 -10.77 -6.62 -29.59
CA ASN A 21 -11.75 -6.41 -28.54
C ASN A 21 -12.43 -7.75 -28.24
N VAL A 22 -12.46 -8.14 -26.96
CA VAL A 22 -13.11 -9.38 -26.52
C VAL A 22 -14.06 -9.08 -25.36
N TRP A 23 -15.30 -9.54 -25.49
CA TRP A 23 -16.37 -9.29 -24.55
C TRP A 23 -16.72 -10.56 -23.77
N PHE A 24 -16.69 -10.47 -22.44
CA PHE A 24 -16.97 -11.56 -21.51
C PHE A 24 -18.27 -11.33 -20.75
N SER A 25 -19.01 -12.40 -20.45
CA SER A 25 -20.15 -12.45 -19.53
C SER A 25 -20.05 -13.70 -18.67
N PRO A 26 -20.45 -13.69 -17.38
CA PRO A 26 -20.41 -14.90 -16.55
C PRO A 26 -21.26 -16.03 -17.14
N THR A 27 -22.28 -15.68 -17.93
CA THR A 27 -23.20 -16.62 -18.60
C THR A 27 -23.09 -16.55 -20.13
N GLY A 28 -21.99 -15.97 -20.65
CA GLY A 28 -21.78 -15.77 -22.08
C GLY A 28 -21.83 -17.07 -22.89
N LYS A 29 -22.49 -17.02 -24.05
CA LYS A 29 -22.60 -18.13 -25.00
C LYS A 29 -22.20 -17.72 -26.43
N GLY A 30 -21.74 -16.49 -26.60
CA GLY A 30 -21.30 -15.94 -27.88
C GLY A 30 -19.84 -16.25 -28.18
N ASP A 31 -19.31 -15.55 -29.18
CA ASP A 31 -17.94 -15.68 -29.68
C ASP A 31 -16.99 -14.60 -29.11
N GLY A 32 -17.51 -13.66 -28.30
CA GLY A 32 -16.75 -12.58 -27.68
C GLY A 32 -16.48 -11.40 -28.60
N THR A 33 -16.97 -11.41 -29.85
CA THR A 33 -16.68 -10.36 -30.85
C THR A 33 -17.37 -9.03 -30.57
N SER A 34 -18.41 -9.03 -29.73
CA SER A 34 -19.20 -7.84 -29.42
C SER A 34 -19.92 -7.96 -28.08
N ARG A 35 -20.34 -6.81 -27.54
CA ARG A 35 -21.19 -6.72 -26.34
C ARG A 35 -22.46 -7.57 -26.42
N ALA A 36 -23.03 -7.73 -27.61
CA ALA A 36 -24.25 -8.52 -27.83
C ALA A 36 -23.99 -10.04 -27.94
N LYS A 37 -22.73 -10.45 -28.16
CA LYS A 37 -22.31 -11.85 -28.25
C LYS A 37 -21.15 -12.13 -27.29
N PRO A 38 -21.30 -11.86 -25.98
CA PRO A 38 -20.20 -12.07 -25.05
C PRO A 38 -19.93 -13.56 -24.88
N ILE A 39 -18.66 -13.92 -24.78
CA ILE A 39 -18.22 -15.29 -24.48
C ILE A 39 -18.11 -15.50 -22.97
N HIS A 40 -18.16 -16.74 -22.50
CA HIS A 40 -17.79 -17.07 -21.13
C HIS A 40 -16.25 -17.02 -20.95
N TYR A 41 -15.78 -16.74 -19.74
CA TYR A 41 -14.35 -16.75 -19.45
C TYR A 41 -13.82 -18.19 -19.42
N TYR A 42 -12.83 -18.51 -20.25
CA TYR A 42 -12.13 -19.79 -20.23
C TYR A 42 -10.62 -19.55 -20.12
N PRO A 43 -9.93 -20.10 -19.09
CA PRO A 43 -8.50 -19.86 -18.86
C PRO A 43 -7.63 -20.17 -20.09
N ASP A 44 -7.87 -21.32 -20.73
CA ASP A 44 -7.08 -21.75 -21.89
C ASP A 44 -7.28 -20.82 -23.10
N PHE A 45 -8.48 -20.26 -23.28
CA PHE A 45 -8.74 -19.30 -24.34
C PHE A 45 -7.95 -18.00 -24.12
N ILE A 46 -7.87 -17.52 -22.87
CA ILE A 46 -7.10 -16.31 -22.55
C ILE A 46 -5.62 -16.58 -22.73
N LYS A 47 -5.10 -17.64 -22.12
CA LYS A 47 -3.67 -17.95 -22.14
C LYS A 47 -3.16 -18.27 -23.53
N TRP A 48 -3.82 -19.19 -24.24
CA TRP A 48 -3.32 -19.72 -25.52
C TRP A 48 -3.92 -19.03 -26.75
N GLY A 49 -5.19 -18.59 -26.66
CA GLY A 49 -5.89 -17.96 -27.77
C GLY A 49 -5.71 -16.44 -27.84
N LEU A 50 -5.78 -15.76 -26.69
CA LEU A 50 -5.76 -14.30 -26.61
C LEU A 50 -4.35 -13.75 -26.40
N LEU A 51 -3.60 -14.33 -25.47
CA LEU A 51 -2.30 -13.83 -24.99
C LEU A 51 -1.10 -14.76 -25.35
N GLY A 52 -1.34 -15.82 -26.12
CA GLY A 52 -0.45 -16.98 -26.21
C GLY A 52 0.28 -17.24 -27.53
N SER A 53 0.57 -16.23 -28.36
CA SER A 53 1.48 -16.51 -29.48
C SER A 53 2.30 -15.32 -29.97
N ASP A 54 3.58 -15.61 -30.28
CA ASP A 54 4.49 -14.74 -31.05
C ASP A 54 3.98 -14.47 -32.48
N LYS A 55 2.93 -15.18 -32.91
CA LYS A 55 2.35 -15.15 -34.25
C LYS A 55 1.19 -14.16 -34.40
N ARG A 56 0.78 -13.47 -33.33
CA ARG A 56 -0.24 -12.41 -33.43
C ARG A 56 0.36 -11.13 -34.01
N ASN A 57 -0.28 -10.66 -35.08
CA ASN A 57 0.01 -9.37 -35.71
C ASN A 57 -0.64 -8.20 -34.96
N ASP A 58 -1.61 -8.48 -34.08
CA ASP A 58 -2.21 -7.54 -33.16
C ASP A 58 -1.58 -7.68 -31.76
N ARG A 59 -0.93 -6.60 -31.30
CA ARG A 59 -0.30 -6.52 -29.97
C ARG A 59 -1.12 -5.67 -28.99
N GLU A 60 -2.35 -5.34 -29.33
CA GLU A 60 -3.27 -4.60 -28.48
C GLU A 60 -4.54 -5.40 -28.23
N VAL A 61 -4.80 -5.71 -26.97
CA VAL A 61 -5.94 -6.51 -26.52
C VAL A 61 -6.73 -5.74 -25.48
N VAL A 62 -8.03 -5.64 -25.71
CA VAL A 62 -9.01 -5.05 -24.80
C VAL A 62 -10.01 -6.12 -24.38
N MET A 63 -10.01 -6.44 -23.09
CA MET A 63 -10.91 -7.38 -22.46
C MET A 63 -12.01 -6.62 -21.71
N HIS A 64 -13.25 -6.73 -22.20
CA HIS A 64 -14.43 -6.14 -21.59
C HIS A 64 -15.17 -7.18 -20.76
N PHE A 65 -15.35 -6.94 -19.47
CA PHE A 65 -16.12 -7.78 -18.57
C PHE A 65 -17.45 -7.12 -18.26
N LEU A 66 -18.55 -7.72 -18.73
CA LEU A 66 -19.91 -7.30 -18.39
C LEU A 66 -20.21 -7.52 -16.90
N PRO A 67 -21.21 -6.80 -16.32
CA PRO A 67 -21.53 -6.95 -14.91
C PRO A 67 -21.76 -8.41 -14.47
N GLY A 68 -21.18 -8.78 -13.34
CA GLY A 68 -21.32 -10.07 -12.68
C GLY A 68 -20.02 -10.58 -12.04
N GLU A 69 -20.11 -11.73 -11.37
CA GLU A 69 -18.97 -12.41 -10.74
C GLU A 69 -18.42 -13.50 -11.66
N TYR A 70 -17.11 -13.42 -11.93
CA TYR A 70 -16.36 -14.37 -12.73
C TYR A 70 -15.43 -15.15 -11.81
N VAL A 71 -15.63 -16.45 -11.69
CA VAL A 71 -14.67 -17.35 -11.03
C VAL A 71 -13.58 -17.67 -12.03
N ILE A 72 -12.37 -17.15 -11.82
CA ILE A 72 -11.28 -17.22 -12.79
C ILE A 72 -10.05 -17.94 -12.25
N GLN A 73 -9.36 -18.63 -13.16
CA GLN A 73 -7.93 -18.90 -12.99
C GLN A 73 -7.14 -17.65 -13.38
N PRO A 74 -5.87 -17.52 -12.96
CA PRO A 74 -5.06 -16.33 -13.22
C PRO A 74 -5.10 -15.91 -14.68
N ILE A 75 -5.27 -14.61 -14.92
CA ILE A 75 -4.97 -14.00 -16.23
C ILE A 75 -3.45 -13.79 -16.26
N ASP A 76 -2.76 -14.67 -16.98
CA ASP A 76 -1.31 -14.65 -17.16
C ASP A 76 -0.94 -14.58 -18.65
N THR A 77 0.33 -14.31 -18.93
CA THR A 77 0.91 -14.44 -20.27
C THR A 77 1.85 -15.64 -20.31
N GLU A 78 2.20 -16.07 -21.52
CA GLU A 78 3.29 -17.03 -21.71
C GLU A 78 4.64 -16.35 -21.91
N ALA A 79 4.63 -15.02 -22.09
CA ALA A 79 5.76 -14.27 -22.61
C ALA A 79 6.86 -14.10 -21.56
N VAL A 80 7.82 -15.01 -21.51
CA VAL A 80 9.02 -14.94 -20.63
C VAL A 80 10.00 -13.81 -21.04
N GLN A 81 9.58 -12.80 -21.82
CA GLN A 81 10.44 -11.71 -22.31
C GLN A 81 9.69 -10.37 -22.42
N ALA A 82 10.46 -9.29 -22.59
CA ALA A 82 9.90 -7.98 -22.92
C ALA A 82 9.08 -8.07 -24.21
N SER A 83 7.87 -7.51 -24.19
CA SER A 83 6.93 -7.62 -25.31
C SER A 83 6.26 -6.29 -25.61
N ASP A 84 5.86 -6.11 -26.87
CA ASP A 84 5.13 -4.92 -27.31
C ASP A 84 3.64 -4.93 -26.94
N TRP A 85 3.20 -5.90 -26.13
CA TRP A 85 1.81 -6.07 -25.74
C TRP A 85 1.25 -4.86 -24.99
N ARG A 86 0.08 -4.39 -25.41
CA ARG A 86 -0.80 -3.46 -24.71
C ARG A 86 -2.03 -4.25 -24.28
N ILE A 87 -2.21 -4.41 -22.96
CA ILE A 87 -3.30 -5.19 -22.39
C ILE A 87 -4.21 -4.25 -21.59
N THR A 88 -5.49 -4.27 -21.92
CA THR A 88 -6.53 -3.48 -21.24
C THR A 88 -7.60 -4.42 -20.66
N ILE A 89 -7.95 -4.25 -19.39
CA ILE A 89 -9.03 -4.96 -18.68
C ILE A 89 -10.05 -3.94 -18.19
N LEU A 90 -11.30 -4.04 -18.65
CA LEU A 90 -12.36 -3.10 -18.32
C LEU A 90 -13.54 -3.82 -17.68
N GLY A 91 -14.01 -3.31 -16.54
CA GLY A 91 -15.35 -3.64 -16.05
C GLY A 91 -16.38 -2.68 -16.64
N GLU A 92 -17.43 -3.23 -17.24
CA GLU A 92 -18.50 -2.50 -17.94
C GLU A 92 -19.68 -2.13 -17.02
N GLY A 93 -19.49 -2.28 -15.71
CA GLY A 93 -20.44 -1.88 -14.67
C GLY A 93 -20.52 -0.37 -14.47
N ALA A 94 -21.52 0.09 -13.73
CA ALA A 94 -21.60 1.50 -13.32
C ALA A 94 -20.59 1.82 -12.21
N ARG A 95 -20.19 0.80 -11.45
CA ARG A 95 -19.24 0.86 -10.34
C ARG A 95 -18.30 -0.35 -10.39
N PRO A 96 -17.11 -0.29 -9.77
CA PRO A 96 -16.18 -1.41 -9.75
C PRO A 96 -16.74 -2.67 -9.10
N GLU A 97 -17.67 -2.58 -8.16
CA GLU A 97 -18.30 -3.73 -7.51
C GLU A 97 -19.23 -4.51 -8.44
N ASP A 98 -19.73 -3.89 -9.51
CA ASP A 98 -20.69 -4.53 -10.41
C ASP A 98 -20.01 -5.60 -11.28
N THR A 99 -18.66 -5.58 -11.39
CA THR A 99 -17.86 -6.56 -12.13
C THR A 99 -16.77 -7.12 -11.23
N VAL A 100 -16.80 -8.42 -10.94
CA VAL A 100 -15.89 -9.07 -9.98
C VAL A 100 -15.10 -10.18 -10.66
N LEU A 101 -13.77 -10.05 -10.68
CA LEU A 101 -12.85 -11.13 -11.02
C LEU A 101 -12.42 -11.82 -9.72
N LYS A 102 -12.87 -13.05 -9.51
CA LYS A 102 -12.67 -13.79 -8.27
C LYS A 102 -11.79 -15.01 -8.51
N LEU A 103 -10.72 -15.14 -7.74
CA LEU A 103 -9.83 -16.30 -7.84
C LEU A 103 -10.62 -17.60 -7.61
N ALA A 104 -10.39 -18.62 -8.42
CA ALA A 104 -10.94 -19.95 -8.19
C ALA A 104 -10.60 -20.47 -6.78
N PRO A 105 -11.54 -21.16 -6.10
CA PRO A 105 -11.27 -21.76 -4.81
C PRO A 105 -10.18 -22.83 -4.91
N ASN A 106 -9.35 -22.95 -3.87
CA ASN A 106 -8.28 -23.94 -3.77
C ASN A 106 -7.33 -23.96 -4.98
N HIS A 107 -7.00 -22.78 -5.52
CA HIS A 107 -6.15 -22.70 -6.70
C HIS A 107 -4.74 -23.23 -6.38
N PRO A 108 -4.23 -24.23 -7.12
CA PRO A 108 -2.91 -24.79 -6.86
C PRO A 108 -1.82 -23.75 -7.18
N GLY A 109 -0.97 -23.43 -6.20
CA GLY A 109 0.16 -22.53 -6.41
C GLY A 109 1.34 -23.19 -7.13
N GLY A 110 2.06 -22.42 -7.94
CA GLY A 110 3.39 -22.77 -8.44
C GLY A 110 4.46 -22.46 -7.39
N SER A 111 5.50 -23.28 -7.33
CA SER A 111 6.54 -23.20 -6.30
C SER A 111 7.79 -22.46 -6.75
N ASP A 112 8.28 -21.58 -5.88
CA ASP A 112 9.68 -21.16 -5.86
C ASP A 112 10.30 -21.66 -4.55
N ASP A 113 11.47 -22.31 -4.61
CA ASP A 113 12.15 -22.98 -3.48
C ASP A 113 12.54 -22.06 -2.31
N GLY A 114 12.26 -20.75 -2.39
CA GLY A 114 12.70 -19.74 -1.43
C GLY A 114 11.64 -18.77 -0.90
N GLY A 115 10.36 -18.92 -1.27
CA GLY A 115 9.32 -18.00 -0.82
C GLY A 115 7.93 -18.54 -1.16
N GLY A 116 7.04 -18.60 -0.16
CA GLY A 116 5.77 -19.33 -0.22
C GLY A 116 4.94 -19.14 -1.50
N ASN A 117 4.10 -20.15 -1.78
CA ASN A 117 3.22 -20.22 -2.95
C ASN A 117 2.49 -18.87 -3.16
N TRP A 118 2.79 -18.20 -4.28
CA TRP A 118 2.13 -16.97 -4.70
C TRP A 118 1.08 -17.30 -5.75
N VAL A 119 -0.18 -16.98 -5.46
CA VAL A 119 -1.27 -17.02 -6.45
C VAL A 119 -1.84 -15.63 -6.67
N SER A 120 -2.16 -15.29 -7.91
CA SER A 120 -2.73 -13.98 -8.28
C SER A 120 -3.96 -14.17 -9.16
N VAL A 121 -4.89 -13.22 -9.16
CA VAL A 121 -6.00 -13.18 -10.13
C VAL A 121 -5.49 -12.67 -11.47
N ILE A 122 -4.59 -11.68 -11.43
CA ILE A 122 -3.85 -11.14 -12.57
C ILE A 122 -2.36 -11.34 -12.28
N ASP A 123 -1.67 -12.10 -13.12
CA ASP A 123 -0.25 -12.45 -12.96
C ASP A 123 0.52 -12.15 -14.25
N LEU A 124 0.72 -10.87 -14.53
CA LEU A 124 1.46 -10.36 -15.70
C LEU A 124 2.84 -9.82 -15.29
N GLY A 125 3.44 -10.44 -14.27
CA GLY A 125 4.68 -9.99 -13.64
C GLY A 125 5.60 -11.14 -13.24
N ARG A 126 5.48 -12.30 -13.88
CA ARG A 126 6.40 -13.43 -13.68
C ARG A 126 7.76 -13.09 -14.28
N SER A 127 8.83 -13.61 -13.66
CA SER A 127 10.24 -13.18 -13.66
C SER A 127 10.96 -12.92 -15.01
N SER A 128 10.40 -12.08 -15.88
CA SER A 128 10.94 -11.57 -17.16
C SER A 128 9.85 -10.94 -18.06
N GLU A 129 8.56 -11.18 -17.77
CA GLU A 129 7.44 -10.51 -18.40
C GLU A 129 7.57 -9.00 -18.20
N TYR A 130 7.58 -8.27 -19.32
CA TYR A 130 7.62 -6.82 -19.30
C TYR A 130 6.86 -6.32 -20.51
N ILE A 131 5.55 -6.16 -20.35
CA ILE A 131 4.68 -5.72 -21.45
C ILE A 131 4.83 -4.22 -21.68
N ARG A 132 4.41 -3.73 -22.84
CA ARG A 132 4.52 -2.31 -23.19
C ARG A 132 3.57 -1.47 -22.34
N ARG A 133 2.30 -1.85 -22.25
CA ARG A 133 1.31 -1.10 -21.47
C ARG A 133 0.28 -1.98 -20.81
N PHE A 134 -0.10 -1.63 -19.59
CA PHE A 134 -1.21 -2.24 -18.88
C PHE A 134 -2.26 -1.20 -18.49
N VAL A 135 -3.54 -1.49 -18.76
CA VAL A 135 -4.66 -0.67 -18.28
C VAL A 135 -5.68 -1.56 -17.58
N MET A 136 -6.13 -1.17 -16.39
CA MET A 136 -7.23 -1.81 -15.69
C MET A 136 -8.17 -0.75 -15.12
N GLU A 137 -9.45 -0.81 -15.47
CA GLU A 137 -10.42 0.17 -14.99
C GLU A 137 -11.75 -0.44 -14.53
N ASN A 138 -12.32 0.15 -13.47
CA ASN A 138 -13.70 -0.04 -13.04
C ASN A 138 -14.08 -1.51 -12.73
N ILE A 139 -13.26 -2.20 -11.93
CA ILE A 139 -13.43 -3.62 -11.65
C ILE A 139 -13.01 -3.97 -10.22
N THR A 140 -13.61 -5.01 -9.65
CA THR A 140 -13.20 -5.61 -8.39
C THR A 140 -12.37 -6.87 -8.65
N VAL A 141 -11.21 -6.95 -8.01
CA VAL A 141 -10.34 -8.13 -8.03
C VAL A 141 -10.35 -8.77 -6.64
N ASP A 142 -10.98 -9.93 -6.55
CA ASP A 142 -11.21 -10.67 -5.31
C ASP A 142 -10.22 -11.84 -5.23
N GLY A 143 -9.30 -11.78 -4.27
CA GLY A 143 -8.32 -12.85 -4.02
C GLY A 143 -8.95 -14.16 -3.57
N ASN A 144 -10.22 -14.14 -3.17
CA ASN A 144 -10.97 -15.28 -2.66
C ASN A 144 -10.26 -16.02 -1.52
N TRP A 145 -9.55 -15.31 -0.62
CA TRP A 145 -8.82 -15.93 0.49
C TRP A 145 -9.72 -16.84 1.34
N SER A 146 -10.94 -16.39 1.64
CA SER A 146 -11.96 -17.18 2.35
C SER A 146 -12.31 -18.52 1.66
N GLY A 147 -12.08 -18.63 0.35
CA GLY A 147 -12.29 -19.83 -0.44
C GLY A 147 -11.01 -20.64 -0.71
N GLN A 148 -9.87 -20.27 -0.11
CA GLN A 148 -8.62 -21.03 -0.20
C GLN A 148 -8.47 -21.94 1.02
N THR A 149 -7.96 -23.16 0.81
CA THR A 149 -7.59 -24.03 1.94
C THR A 149 -6.35 -23.48 2.66
N ASN A 150 -6.31 -23.63 3.99
CA ASN A 150 -5.12 -23.35 4.79
C ASN A 150 -3.95 -24.33 4.50
N VAL A 151 -4.22 -25.42 3.78
CA VAL A 151 -3.28 -26.44 3.32
C VAL A 151 -3.49 -26.63 1.82
N ASN A 152 -2.86 -25.79 1.01
CA ASN A 152 -3.07 -25.83 -0.44
C ASN A 152 -2.30 -26.99 -1.11
N ASN A 153 -1.25 -27.51 -0.49
CA ASN A 153 -0.49 -28.64 -1.03
C ASN A 153 0.38 -29.34 0.06
N ARG A 154 0.38 -30.68 0.06
CA ARG A 154 1.12 -31.56 0.99
C ARG A 154 2.64 -31.33 1.01
N HIS A 155 3.21 -30.77 -0.05
CA HIS A 155 4.63 -30.44 -0.15
C HIS A 155 4.95 -29.06 0.47
N TYR A 156 3.94 -28.24 0.82
CA TYR A 156 4.10 -26.83 1.20
C TYR A 156 3.40 -26.52 2.53
N LEU A 157 3.72 -27.29 3.57
CA LEU A 157 3.22 -27.10 4.93
C LEU A 157 3.66 -25.78 5.60
N ARG A 158 4.29 -24.84 4.87
CA ARG A 158 5.09 -23.76 5.49
C ARG A 158 4.85 -22.33 5.02
N SER A 159 3.96 -22.03 4.06
CA SER A 159 3.53 -20.63 3.77
C SER A 159 2.63 -20.55 2.54
N TYR A 160 1.70 -19.60 2.54
CA TYR A 160 0.84 -19.30 1.39
C TYR A 160 0.51 -17.82 1.33
N LYS A 161 0.42 -17.25 0.13
CA LYS A 161 -0.05 -15.88 -0.08
C LYS A 161 -0.80 -15.74 -1.39
N ASN A 162 -1.81 -14.88 -1.42
CA ASN A 162 -2.47 -14.49 -2.66
C ASN A 162 -2.39 -12.98 -2.89
N GLY A 163 -1.67 -12.54 -3.92
CA GLY A 163 -1.59 -11.14 -4.30
C GLY A 163 -2.47 -10.91 -5.52
N PRO A 164 -3.72 -10.39 -5.42
CA PRO A 164 -4.66 -10.49 -6.53
C PRO A 164 -4.20 -9.81 -7.82
N VAL A 165 -3.46 -8.71 -7.74
CA VAL A 165 -2.96 -7.99 -8.92
C VAL A 165 -1.43 -7.89 -8.86
N ARG A 166 -0.77 -8.52 -9.83
CA ARG A 166 0.67 -8.40 -10.05
C ARG A 166 0.94 -8.13 -11.53
N VAL A 167 1.56 -7.00 -11.84
CA VAL A 167 1.79 -6.58 -13.23
C VAL A 167 3.18 -5.96 -13.40
N SER A 168 3.85 -6.33 -14.48
CA SER A 168 5.12 -5.75 -14.92
C SER A 168 4.97 -5.15 -16.32
N ALA A 169 5.00 -3.82 -16.42
CA ALA A 169 4.90 -3.13 -17.71
C ALA A 169 5.72 -1.83 -17.75
N ARG A 170 6.01 -1.34 -18.96
CA ARG A 170 6.69 -0.05 -19.17
C ARG A 170 5.83 1.13 -18.74
N THR A 171 4.59 1.19 -19.19
CA THR A 171 3.63 2.18 -18.72
C THR A 171 2.35 1.50 -18.26
N GLY A 172 1.55 2.19 -17.45
CA GLY A 172 0.26 1.63 -17.12
C GLY A 172 -0.65 2.51 -16.28
N ARG A 173 -1.91 2.11 -16.23
CA ARG A 173 -2.96 2.77 -15.47
C ARG A 173 -3.83 1.74 -14.77
N ILE A 174 -4.05 1.91 -13.47
CA ILE A 174 -5.06 1.16 -12.73
C ILE A 174 -5.99 2.20 -12.09
N ARG A 175 -7.26 2.24 -12.47
CA ARG A 175 -8.19 3.29 -12.03
C ARG A 175 -9.53 2.73 -11.58
N ASN A 176 -10.04 3.24 -10.45
CA ASN A 176 -11.33 2.83 -9.90
C ASN A 176 -11.39 1.30 -9.73
N VAL A 177 -10.40 0.72 -9.05
CA VAL A 177 -10.29 -0.73 -8.83
C VAL A 177 -10.38 -1.05 -7.34
N ILE A 178 -11.12 -2.09 -6.99
CA ILE A 178 -11.17 -2.61 -5.61
C ILE A 178 -10.42 -3.93 -5.56
N VAL A 179 -9.38 -4.03 -4.74
CA VAL A 179 -8.71 -5.30 -4.43
C VAL A 179 -9.14 -5.78 -3.06
N ARG A 180 -9.69 -6.98 -2.96
CA ARG A 180 -10.22 -7.47 -1.67
C ARG A 180 -9.96 -8.94 -1.39
N ASN A 181 -10.20 -9.35 -0.13
CA ASN A 181 -10.21 -10.74 0.32
C ASN A 181 -8.91 -11.47 -0.04
N TYR A 182 -7.80 -10.89 0.41
CA TYR A 182 -6.44 -11.37 0.18
C TYR A 182 -5.77 -11.68 1.52
N GLY A 183 -4.65 -12.39 1.51
CA GLY A 183 -4.05 -12.83 2.74
C GLY A 183 -2.66 -13.44 2.60
N ALA A 184 -2.09 -13.68 3.76
CA ALA A 184 -0.82 -14.35 3.93
C ALA A 184 -0.90 -15.29 5.13
N HIS A 185 -0.34 -16.47 4.95
CA HIS A 185 -0.14 -17.49 5.96
C HIS A 185 1.37 -17.61 6.17
N GLY A 186 1.83 -17.12 7.33
CA GLY A 186 3.22 -17.20 7.74
C GLY A 186 3.59 -18.56 8.34
N VAL A 187 4.82 -18.66 8.84
CA VAL A 187 5.39 -19.93 9.31
C VAL A 187 4.99 -20.20 10.77
N MET A 188 4.53 -21.43 11.07
CA MET A 188 4.22 -21.87 12.43
C MET A 188 4.69 -23.32 12.71
N PRO A 189 5.51 -23.54 13.76
CA PRO A 189 6.31 -22.53 14.43
C PRO A 189 7.34 -21.93 13.47
N GLN A 190 7.65 -20.65 13.61
CA GLN A 190 8.82 -20.05 12.99
C GLN A 190 10.07 -20.57 13.74
N ARG A 191 10.92 -21.30 13.03
CA ARG A 191 12.15 -21.92 13.53
C ARG A 191 13.37 -21.03 13.32
N THR A 192 14.45 -21.34 14.04
CA THR A 192 15.73 -20.61 13.96
C THR A 192 16.35 -20.58 12.56
N ASN A 193 16.02 -21.57 11.72
CA ASN A 193 16.54 -21.71 10.37
C ASN A 193 15.56 -21.23 9.28
N ASP A 194 14.41 -20.65 9.65
CA ASP A 194 13.50 -20.08 8.68
C ASP A 194 14.01 -18.71 8.20
N VAL A 195 13.95 -18.48 6.89
CA VAL A 195 14.40 -17.24 6.26
C VAL A 195 13.32 -16.17 6.46
N GLY A 196 13.42 -15.42 7.54
CA GLY A 196 12.56 -14.26 7.82
C GLY A 196 11.41 -14.50 8.81
N ALA A 197 10.90 -13.40 9.37
CA ALA A 197 9.95 -13.39 10.49
C ALA A 197 8.47 -13.49 10.12
N GLY A 198 8.13 -13.38 8.84
CA GLY A 198 6.74 -13.37 8.38
C GLY A 198 6.65 -13.55 6.86
N ILE A 199 5.47 -13.91 6.40
CA ILE A 199 5.17 -14.03 4.97
C ILE A 199 4.41 -12.79 4.54
N GLU A 200 4.96 -12.09 3.55
CA GLU A 200 4.42 -10.84 3.03
C GLU A 200 3.65 -11.08 1.74
N VAL A 201 2.44 -10.51 1.66
CA VAL A 201 1.63 -10.45 0.45
C VAL A 201 1.56 -9.04 -0.13
N PHE A 202 1.49 -8.96 -1.47
CA PHE A 202 1.39 -7.71 -2.22
C PHE A 202 0.11 -7.73 -3.07
N PRO A 203 -1.03 -7.27 -2.53
CA PRO A 203 -2.32 -7.41 -3.20
C PRO A 203 -2.45 -6.57 -4.46
N LEU A 204 -1.82 -5.39 -4.51
CA LEU A 204 -1.65 -4.62 -5.74
C LEU A 204 -0.17 -4.31 -5.91
N CYS A 205 0.46 -4.97 -6.86
CA CYS A 205 1.89 -4.86 -7.14
C CYS A 205 2.12 -4.45 -8.60
N VAL A 206 2.74 -3.28 -8.79
CA VAL A 206 3.15 -2.77 -10.10
C VAL A 206 4.68 -2.73 -10.18
N MET A 207 5.21 -3.26 -11.27
CA MET A 207 6.64 -3.37 -11.52
C MET A 207 7.00 -2.66 -12.82
N THR A 208 8.09 -1.91 -12.81
CA THR A 208 8.54 -1.15 -13.96
C THR A 208 10.06 -0.93 -13.98
N ARG A 209 10.58 -0.30 -15.05
CA ARG A 209 12.01 -0.01 -15.22
C ARG A 209 12.27 1.48 -15.40
N GLU A 210 13.43 1.99 -15.04
CA GLU A 210 13.67 3.45 -15.12
C GLU A 210 13.85 3.96 -16.57
N GLU A 211 14.30 3.11 -17.48
CA GLU A 211 14.79 3.53 -18.79
C GLU A 211 13.66 3.97 -19.73
N GLU A 212 13.86 5.14 -20.35
CA GLU A 212 13.07 5.63 -21.51
C GLU A 212 11.55 5.69 -21.29
N GLN A 213 11.08 5.80 -20.05
CA GLN A 213 9.64 5.91 -19.77
C GLN A 213 9.16 7.35 -19.84
N THR A 214 8.11 7.56 -20.63
CA THR A 214 7.31 8.78 -20.69
C THR A 214 5.86 8.45 -20.37
N PRO A 215 5.08 9.39 -19.79
CA PRO A 215 3.63 9.21 -19.69
C PRO A 215 3.00 8.97 -21.06
N GLU A 216 1.94 8.17 -21.08
CA GLU A 216 1.15 7.83 -22.28
C GLU A 216 -0.33 8.16 -22.05
N ASP A 217 -1.12 8.30 -23.12
CA ASP A 217 -2.59 8.47 -23.07
C ASP A 217 -3.09 9.56 -22.10
N GLY A 218 -2.35 10.66 -21.99
CA GLY A 218 -2.67 11.79 -21.12
C GLY A 218 -2.41 11.55 -19.62
N ASP A 219 -1.73 10.46 -19.26
CA ASP A 219 -1.31 10.20 -17.87
C ASP A 219 -0.33 11.26 -17.36
N ALA A 220 -0.39 11.52 -16.06
CA ALA A 220 0.51 12.47 -15.41
C ALA A 220 1.89 11.87 -15.07
N ALA A 221 2.02 10.54 -15.13
CA ALA A 221 3.24 9.78 -14.90
C ALA A 221 3.24 8.53 -15.82
N PRO A 222 4.39 7.89 -16.09
CA PRO A 222 4.43 6.61 -16.81
C PRO A 222 3.48 5.55 -16.23
N TRP A 223 3.36 5.51 -14.91
CA TRP A 223 2.41 4.68 -14.20
C TRP A 223 1.51 5.51 -13.27
N VAL A 224 0.20 5.26 -13.36
CA VAL A 224 -0.80 5.90 -12.50
C VAL A 224 -1.69 4.82 -11.86
N VAL A 225 -1.77 4.81 -10.53
CA VAL A 225 -2.71 3.97 -9.77
C VAL A 225 -3.63 4.92 -9.00
N GLU A 226 -4.88 5.04 -9.46
CA GLU A 226 -5.78 6.13 -9.05
C GLU A 226 -7.15 5.65 -8.58
N ASN A 227 -7.64 6.19 -7.46
CA ASN A 227 -8.97 5.89 -6.91
C ASN A 227 -9.19 4.39 -6.67
N CYS A 228 -8.15 3.67 -6.26
CA CYS A 228 -8.23 2.27 -5.90
C CYS A 228 -8.49 2.09 -4.41
N GLU A 229 -9.24 1.05 -4.04
CA GLU A 229 -9.41 0.60 -2.66
C GLU A 229 -8.75 -0.77 -2.49
N ALA A 230 -8.05 -0.99 -1.40
CA ALA A 230 -7.53 -2.31 -1.05
C ALA A 230 -7.91 -2.67 0.40
N THR A 231 -8.58 -3.81 0.57
CA THR A 231 -9.27 -4.16 1.82
C THR A 231 -9.39 -5.68 2.05
N GLY A 232 -9.80 -6.10 3.25
CA GLY A 232 -10.05 -7.51 3.56
C GLY A 232 -8.77 -8.34 3.57
N PHE A 233 -7.76 -7.87 4.32
CA PHE A 233 -6.56 -8.65 4.59
C PHE A 233 -6.83 -9.74 5.63
N HIS A 234 -6.36 -10.95 5.34
CA HIS A 234 -6.40 -12.10 6.24
C HIS A 234 -4.97 -12.57 6.55
N GLY A 235 -4.51 -12.30 7.77
CA GLY A 235 -3.22 -12.78 8.27
C GLY A 235 -3.38 -14.03 9.13
N LEU A 236 -2.64 -15.09 8.81
CA LEU A 236 -2.45 -16.25 9.67
C LEU A 236 -0.97 -16.39 10.02
N TYR A 237 -0.66 -16.76 11.27
CA TYR A 237 0.68 -17.13 11.74
C TYR A 237 1.83 -16.18 11.31
N ALA A 238 1.79 -14.92 11.73
CA ALA A 238 2.75 -13.87 11.34
C ALA A 238 2.78 -13.55 9.82
N GLY A 239 1.70 -13.87 9.09
CA GLY A 239 1.45 -13.31 7.77
C GLY A 239 1.10 -11.83 7.83
N TYR A 240 1.62 -11.04 6.89
CA TYR A 240 1.36 -9.61 6.76
C TYR A 240 1.30 -9.20 5.27
N ALA A 241 0.96 -7.95 5.01
CA ALA A 241 0.76 -7.38 3.69
C ALA A 241 1.45 -6.02 3.57
N THR A 242 2.00 -5.76 2.39
CA THR A 242 2.29 -4.42 1.89
C THR A 242 1.37 -4.17 0.71
N THR A 243 0.34 -3.35 0.94
CA THR A 243 -0.87 -3.34 0.13
C THR A 243 -0.66 -2.77 -1.26
N LEU A 244 -0.13 -1.55 -1.34
CA LEU A 244 0.19 -0.87 -2.60
C LEU A 244 1.70 -0.94 -2.80
N MET A 245 2.12 -1.88 -3.64
CA MET A 245 3.52 -2.19 -3.85
C MET A 245 4.01 -1.65 -5.19
N ALA A 246 5.12 -0.92 -5.13
CA ALA A 246 5.79 -0.37 -6.30
C ALA A 246 7.19 -0.97 -6.42
N VAL A 247 7.55 -1.48 -7.59
CA VAL A 247 8.91 -1.97 -7.84
C VAL A 247 9.47 -1.26 -9.06
N VAL A 248 10.47 -0.41 -8.84
CA VAL A 248 11.13 0.33 -9.93
C VAL A 248 12.56 -0.15 -10.05
N THR A 249 12.80 -1.00 -11.04
CA THR A 249 14.12 -1.54 -11.35
C THR A 249 14.92 -0.60 -12.25
N ILE A 250 16.23 -0.80 -12.23
CA ILE A 250 17.22 -0.11 -13.04
C ILE A 250 17.97 -1.19 -13.82
N ASP A 251 18.25 -0.96 -15.10
CA ASP A 251 19.21 -1.71 -15.90
C ASP A 251 20.57 -1.02 -15.82
N PRO A 252 21.55 -1.56 -15.05
CA PRO A 252 22.86 -0.93 -14.88
C PRO A 252 23.60 -0.66 -16.18
N ALA A 253 23.34 -1.44 -17.24
CA ALA A 253 23.97 -1.25 -18.54
C ALA A 253 23.42 -0.03 -19.29
N LYS A 254 22.23 0.46 -18.90
CA LYS A 254 21.52 1.57 -19.57
C LYS A 254 21.48 2.86 -18.74
N VAL A 255 22.01 2.86 -17.51
CA VAL A 255 22.13 4.08 -16.69
C VAL A 255 23.32 4.92 -17.14
N ALA A 256 23.26 5.44 -18.36
CA ALA A 256 24.07 6.58 -18.78
C ALA A 256 23.42 7.93 -18.40
N ALA A 257 22.15 7.92 -17.97
CA ALA A 257 21.42 9.12 -17.59
C ALA A 257 21.75 9.53 -16.15
N LYS A 258 22.22 10.78 -15.98
CA LYS A 258 22.39 11.42 -14.66
C LYS A 258 21.09 11.28 -13.83
N PRO A 259 21.17 11.09 -12.51
CA PRO A 259 20.01 11.09 -11.64
C PRO A 259 19.17 12.35 -11.88
N ASN A 260 17.89 12.20 -12.25
CA ASN A 260 16.95 13.31 -12.32
C ASN A 260 16.09 13.29 -11.05
N PRO A 261 16.45 13.99 -9.96
CA PRO A 261 15.74 13.93 -8.69
C PRO A 261 14.27 14.39 -8.77
N GLY A 262 13.86 15.12 -9.81
CA GLY A 262 12.47 15.52 -10.05
C GLY A 262 11.62 14.49 -10.78
N ARG A 263 12.21 13.41 -11.32
CA ARG A 263 11.46 12.39 -12.08
C ARG A 263 10.84 11.37 -11.12
N ARG A 264 9.51 11.24 -11.22
CA ARG A 264 8.68 10.21 -10.58
C ARG A 264 8.11 9.31 -11.67
N LEU A 265 8.12 7.99 -11.43
CA LEU A 265 7.73 7.00 -12.44
C LEU A 265 6.37 6.40 -12.16
N ILE A 266 6.07 6.14 -10.88
CA ILE A 266 4.80 5.60 -10.43
C ILE A 266 4.14 6.62 -9.52
N TRP A 267 2.88 6.96 -9.81
CA TRP A 267 2.07 7.83 -8.97
C TRP A 267 0.82 7.10 -8.48
N PHE A 268 0.74 6.89 -7.18
CA PHE A 268 -0.46 6.46 -6.47
C PHE A 268 -1.23 7.68 -5.98
N ARG A 269 -2.49 7.83 -6.40
CA ARG A 269 -3.31 9.00 -6.08
C ARG A 269 -4.74 8.63 -5.71
N GLY A 270 -5.35 9.25 -4.71
CA GLY A 270 -6.77 8.99 -4.44
C GLY A 270 -7.07 7.60 -3.88
N ASN A 271 -6.04 6.85 -3.47
CA ASN A 271 -6.20 5.46 -3.05
C ASN A 271 -6.59 5.37 -1.58
N GLN A 272 -7.32 4.31 -1.23
CA GLN A 272 -7.69 3.98 0.15
C GLN A 272 -7.18 2.59 0.51
N VAL A 273 -6.35 2.49 1.54
CA VAL A 273 -5.93 1.21 2.11
C VAL A 273 -6.61 1.00 3.45
N ARG A 274 -7.21 -0.17 3.60
CA ARG A 274 -7.90 -0.61 4.81
C ARG A 274 -7.15 -1.77 5.41
N GLY A 275 -6.49 -1.50 6.54
CA GLY A 275 -5.88 -2.51 7.39
C GLY A 275 -6.91 -3.31 8.18
N ASN A 276 -6.42 -4.14 9.09
CA ASN A 276 -7.27 -4.99 9.92
C ASN A 276 -7.40 -4.35 11.31
N ALA A 277 -8.64 -4.10 11.75
CA ALA A 277 -8.96 -3.45 13.02
C ALA A 277 -8.29 -4.11 14.24
N ASP A 278 -8.15 -5.43 14.20
CA ASP A 278 -7.76 -6.26 15.35
C ASP A 278 -6.34 -6.85 15.25
N ALA A 279 -5.60 -6.59 14.17
CA ALA A 279 -4.29 -7.22 13.96
C ALA A 279 -3.28 -6.31 13.25
N LEU A 280 -2.02 -6.37 13.73
CA LEU A 280 -0.87 -5.95 12.93
C LEU A 280 -0.75 -6.87 11.73
N GLY A 281 -0.53 -6.26 10.57
CA GLY A 281 -0.26 -7.03 9.38
C GLY A 281 -0.51 -6.27 8.09
N VAL A 282 -0.84 -4.98 8.13
CA VAL A 282 -0.99 -4.19 6.90
C VAL A 282 -0.09 -2.96 6.95
N ILE A 283 0.77 -2.88 5.95
CA ILE A 283 1.51 -1.70 5.55
C ILE A 283 0.79 -1.16 4.31
N GLY A 284 0.39 0.11 4.34
CA GLY A 284 -0.38 0.72 3.27
C GLY A 284 0.38 0.72 1.95
N MET A 285 1.65 1.12 1.99
CA MET A 285 2.46 1.39 0.82
C MET A 285 3.86 0.82 0.98
N GLY A 286 4.45 0.35 -0.09
CA GLY A 286 5.85 -0.04 -0.02
C GLY A 286 6.54 -0.11 -1.36
N THR A 287 7.85 -0.27 -1.25
CA THR A 287 8.72 -0.52 -2.38
C THR A 287 9.73 -1.58 -2.00
N ALA A 288 9.98 -2.54 -2.89
CA ALA A 288 10.96 -3.60 -2.66
C ALA A 288 12.31 -3.27 -3.29
N GLY A 289 13.36 -3.50 -2.52
CA GLY A 289 14.74 -3.45 -2.96
C GLY A 289 15.49 -4.77 -2.74
N ILE A 290 14.96 -5.89 -3.24
CA ILE A 290 15.67 -7.19 -3.13
C ILE A 290 17.00 -7.17 -3.93
N ARG A 291 17.24 -6.16 -4.78
CA ARG A 291 18.42 -6.02 -5.65
C ARG A 291 19.02 -4.61 -5.59
N PRO A 292 20.33 -4.44 -5.83
CA PRO A 292 21.01 -3.14 -5.80
C PRO A 292 20.55 -2.16 -6.90
N ASN A 293 19.84 -2.65 -7.93
CA ASN A 293 19.44 -1.87 -9.10
C ASN A 293 17.99 -1.39 -8.99
N MET A 294 17.67 -0.65 -7.95
CA MET A 294 16.32 -0.16 -7.67
C MET A 294 16.36 1.35 -7.46
N SER A 295 15.37 2.09 -7.97
CA SER A 295 15.39 3.56 -7.95
C SER A 295 14.45 4.18 -6.94
N GLY A 296 13.28 3.59 -6.66
CA GLY A 296 12.32 4.09 -5.67
C GLY A 296 11.51 5.33 -6.05
N ARG A 297 11.56 5.73 -7.33
CA ARG A 297 10.91 6.93 -7.90
C ARG A 297 9.38 6.87 -7.86
N VAL A 298 8.81 7.02 -6.69
CA VAL A 298 7.38 6.81 -6.42
C VAL A 298 6.80 8.02 -5.70
N THR A 299 5.61 8.42 -6.11
CA THR A 299 4.79 9.41 -5.42
C THR A 299 3.54 8.72 -4.91
N TRP A 300 3.26 8.83 -3.62
CA TRP A 300 1.97 8.54 -3.02
C TRP A 300 1.35 9.83 -2.53
N SER A 301 0.12 10.13 -2.99
CA SER A 301 -0.58 11.32 -2.56
C SER A 301 -2.09 11.20 -2.55
N ASP A 302 -2.74 12.18 -1.91
CA ASP A 302 -4.17 12.46 -2.05
C ASP A 302 -5.09 11.29 -1.65
N GLY A 303 -4.73 10.50 -0.65
CA GLY A 303 -5.38 9.23 -0.30
C GLY A 303 -5.54 9.02 1.20
N ALA A 304 -6.07 7.85 1.58
CA ALA A 304 -6.27 7.47 2.97
C ALA A 304 -5.67 6.10 3.31
N ILE A 305 -5.12 5.98 4.52
CA ILE A 305 -4.61 4.73 5.10
C ILE A 305 -5.28 4.55 6.46
N LEU A 306 -6.00 3.45 6.63
CA LEU A 306 -6.83 3.18 7.81
C LEU A 306 -6.33 1.93 8.52
N ASN A 307 -6.15 1.99 9.85
CA ASN A 307 -5.74 0.85 10.70
C ASN A 307 -4.48 0.10 10.18
N ALA A 308 -3.51 0.84 9.64
CA ALA A 308 -2.32 0.27 9.01
C ALA A 308 -1.08 1.15 9.31
N ALA A 309 0.11 0.63 9.04
CA ALA A 309 1.29 1.48 8.91
C ALA A 309 1.25 2.22 7.56
N GLY A 310 1.78 3.44 7.48
CA GLY A 310 1.74 4.22 6.23
C GLY A 310 2.60 3.59 5.13
N PHE A 311 3.93 3.59 5.30
CA PHE A 311 4.85 2.98 4.33
C PHE A 311 5.93 2.07 4.93
N ASN A 312 6.45 1.14 4.13
CA ASN A 312 7.68 0.38 4.43
C ASN A 312 8.62 0.37 3.22
N THR A 313 9.89 0.75 3.44
CA THR A 313 10.94 0.68 2.42
C THR A 313 12.17 -0.06 2.90
N ASP A 314 12.05 -0.96 3.89
CA ASP A 314 13.18 -1.59 4.58
C ASP A 314 14.05 -2.55 3.75
N THR A 315 13.76 -2.73 2.46
CA THR A 315 14.54 -3.55 1.52
C THR A 315 15.27 -2.71 0.46
N GLY A 316 16.59 -2.90 0.34
CA GLY A 316 17.46 -2.36 -0.72
C GLY A 316 17.57 -0.85 -0.87
N VAL A 317 17.95 -0.44 -2.09
CA VAL A 317 18.22 0.96 -2.49
C VAL A 317 16.94 1.61 -2.97
N MET A 318 16.48 2.64 -2.25
CA MET A 318 15.22 3.35 -2.51
C MET A 318 15.45 4.85 -2.46
N ARG A 319 15.14 5.57 -3.53
CA ARG A 319 15.41 7.01 -3.61
C ARG A 319 14.24 7.77 -4.22
N TRP A 320 14.13 9.05 -3.91
CA TRP A 320 13.18 9.96 -4.55
C TRP A 320 11.73 9.54 -4.36
N LEU A 321 11.32 9.55 -3.10
CA LEU A 321 10.03 9.07 -2.65
C LEU A 321 9.24 10.24 -2.10
N ASP A 322 8.02 10.45 -2.63
CA ASP A 322 7.09 11.43 -2.06
C ASP A 322 5.94 10.70 -1.37
N PHE A 323 5.72 11.02 -0.09
CA PHE A 323 4.61 10.55 0.72
C PHE A 323 3.86 11.79 1.24
N THR A 324 2.90 12.28 0.46
CA THR A 324 2.42 13.65 0.61
C THR A 324 0.90 13.78 0.59
N ASN A 325 0.35 14.71 1.37
CA ASN A 325 -1.08 14.99 1.38
C ASN A 325 -1.96 13.74 1.61
N LEU A 326 -1.54 12.86 2.52
CA LEU A 326 -2.27 11.64 2.89
C LEU A 326 -3.00 11.82 4.23
N LEU A 327 -4.09 11.07 4.38
CA LEU A 327 -4.83 10.95 5.64
C LEU A 327 -4.59 9.55 6.24
N LEU A 328 -3.88 9.49 7.37
CA LEU A 328 -3.60 8.27 8.11
C LEU A 328 -4.50 8.24 9.35
N LEU A 329 -5.51 7.40 9.38
CA LEU A 329 -6.43 7.28 10.52
C LEU A 329 -6.20 5.97 11.27
N ASP A 330 -5.98 6.11 12.58
CA ASP A 330 -5.66 4.99 13.47
C ASP A 330 -4.45 4.20 13.00
N ALA A 331 -3.45 4.94 12.49
CA ALA A 331 -2.21 4.36 12.01
C ALA A 331 -1.29 3.99 13.17
N VAL A 332 -0.55 2.90 12.99
CA VAL A 332 0.47 2.44 13.96
C VAL A 332 1.77 3.21 13.79
N ALA A 333 2.06 3.53 12.53
CA ALA A 333 3.22 4.29 12.12
C ALA A 333 2.96 5.07 10.84
N ILE A 334 3.69 6.16 10.65
CA ILE A 334 3.78 6.83 9.35
C ILE A 334 4.57 5.94 8.40
N GLY A 335 5.70 5.40 8.85
CA GLY A 335 6.43 4.43 8.07
C GLY A 335 7.80 4.08 8.60
N TYR A 336 8.43 3.12 7.92
CA TYR A 336 9.73 2.56 8.25
C TYR A 336 10.73 2.88 7.15
N LEU A 337 11.87 3.47 7.54
CA LEU A 337 13.00 3.75 6.66
C LEU A 337 14.34 3.33 7.27
N GLY A 338 15.37 3.30 6.45
CA GLY A 338 16.71 2.83 6.75
C GLY A 338 16.82 1.31 6.73
N SER A 339 17.97 0.81 6.29
CA SER A 339 18.33 -0.61 6.38
C SER A 339 19.43 -0.82 7.42
N ALA A 340 19.23 -1.79 8.30
CA ALA A 340 20.22 -2.19 9.29
C ALA A 340 21.37 -2.96 8.61
N GLY A 341 22.60 -2.83 9.10
CA GLY A 341 23.76 -3.62 8.64
C GLY A 341 24.34 -3.15 7.31
N VAL A 342 23.87 -2.02 6.79
CA VAL A 342 24.31 -1.45 5.51
C VAL A 342 25.22 -0.25 5.74
N ALA A 343 26.37 -0.21 5.07
CA ALA A 343 27.40 0.83 5.21
C ALA A 343 27.10 2.18 4.52
N GLN A 344 26.30 2.21 3.45
CA GLN A 344 25.97 3.44 2.70
C GLN A 344 24.48 3.77 2.76
N PRO A 345 24.07 5.06 2.71
CA PRO A 345 22.66 5.42 2.67
C PRO A 345 22.04 4.86 1.38
N PHE A 346 21.21 3.84 1.56
CA PHE A 346 20.40 3.27 0.49
C PHE A 346 19.06 3.96 0.38
N HIS A 347 18.64 4.72 1.39
CA HIS A 347 17.40 5.50 1.38
C HIS A 347 17.71 7.00 1.32
N GLU A 348 17.27 7.67 0.25
CA GLU A 348 17.66 9.07 -0.01
C GLU A 348 16.55 9.91 -0.68
N ASN A 349 16.48 11.22 -0.40
CA ASN A 349 15.54 12.17 -1.02
C ASN A 349 14.07 11.79 -0.75
N TYR A 350 13.71 11.64 0.52
CA TYR A 350 12.33 11.34 0.93
C TYR A 350 11.62 12.64 1.28
N ASN A 351 10.44 12.87 0.70
CA ASN A 351 9.56 13.98 1.04
C ASN A 351 8.28 13.45 1.68
N ILE A 352 8.20 13.52 3.00
CA ILE A 352 7.08 13.08 3.83
C ILE A 352 6.37 14.33 4.36
N SER A 353 5.41 14.88 3.61
CA SER A 353 4.86 16.19 3.95
C SER A 353 3.37 16.41 3.74
N GLY A 354 2.80 17.32 4.53
CA GLY A 354 1.41 17.72 4.40
C GLY A 354 0.42 16.60 4.75
N ASN A 355 0.81 15.60 5.53
CA ASN A 355 -0.05 14.48 5.92
C ASN A 355 -0.83 14.81 7.21
N SER A 356 -2.03 14.23 7.38
CA SER A 356 -2.74 14.20 8.67
C SER A 356 -2.70 12.80 9.24
N VAL A 357 -2.22 12.68 10.49
CA VAL A 357 -1.90 11.40 11.11
C VAL A 357 -2.58 11.32 12.47
N ARG A 358 -3.54 10.40 12.60
CA ARG A 358 -4.10 9.96 13.88
C ARG A 358 -3.43 8.66 14.30
N LEU A 359 -2.51 8.72 15.26
CA LEU A 359 -1.82 7.53 15.76
C LEU A 359 -2.69 6.77 16.78
N THR A 360 -2.66 5.44 16.68
CA THR A 360 -3.13 4.52 17.73
C THR A 360 -1.93 3.99 18.52
N GLY A 361 -2.12 3.65 19.80
CA GLY A 361 -1.04 3.63 20.78
C GLY A 361 -0.20 2.36 20.93
N TYR A 362 -0.80 1.18 20.82
CA TYR A 362 -0.08 -0.08 20.80
C TYR A 362 -0.90 -1.09 20.01
N ILE A 363 -0.22 -1.92 19.23
CA ILE A 363 -0.85 -3.12 18.68
C ILE A 363 -0.06 -4.35 19.10
N SER A 364 -0.80 -5.37 19.53
CA SER A 364 -0.26 -6.68 19.84
C SER A 364 -0.09 -7.46 18.55
N SER A 365 1.15 -7.83 18.21
CA SER A 365 1.42 -8.85 17.19
C SER A 365 1.53 -10.21 17.86
N GLN A 366 0.94 -11.23 17.26
CA GLN A 366 1.14 -12.61 17.72
C GLN A 366 2.48 -13.13 17.22
N ASN A 367 3.32 -13.61 18.14
CA ASN A 367 4.64 -14.13 17.82
C ASN A 367 4.63 -15.66 17.81
N TYR A 368 5.01 -16.23 16.67
CA TYR A 368 5.00 -17.67 16.40
C TYR A 368 6.40 -18.31 16.41
N ARG A 369 7.40 -17.61 16.94
CA ARG A 369 8.76 -18.15 17.11
C ARG A 369 8.82 -19.15 18.25
N ASP A 370 9.45 -20.28 17.99
CA ASP A 370 9.83 -21.29 18.99
C ASP A 370 11.25 -21.08 19.55
N PHE A 371 11.86 -19.94 19.27
CA PHE A 371 13.20 -19.58 19.70
C PHE A 371 13.27 -18.18 20.29
N VAL A 372 14.30 -17.96 21.12
CA VAL A 372 14.68 -16.66 21.67
C VAL A 372 16.06 -16.26 21.15
N SER A 373 16.31 -14.96 21.01
CA SER A 373 17.67 -14.45 20.84
C SER A 373 18.34 -14.40 22.22
N MET A 374 19.46 -15.10 22.40
CA MET A 374 20.27 -15.01 23.64
C MET A 374 21.64 -14.41 23.33
N PRO A 375 22.20 -13.56 24.22
CA PRO A 375 23.58 -13.11 24.11
C PRO A 375 24.54 -14.29 24.22
N GLU A 376 25.47 -14.38 23.28
CA GLU A 376 26.64 -15.23 23.39
C GLU A 376 27.74 -14.52 24.18
N THR A 377 28.74 -15.29 24.64
CA THR A 377 29.96 -14.77 25.27
C THR A 377 30.72 -13.75 24.40
N SER A 378 30.48 -13.78 23.08
CA SER A 378 31.03 -12.83 22.11
C SER A 378 30.28 -11.48 22.07
N GLY A 379 29.18 -11.33 22.81
CA GLY A 379 28.27 -10.18 22.72
C GLY A 379 27.34 -10.18 21.49
N ARG A 380 27.43 -11.21 20.63
CA ARG A 380 26.49 -11.42 19.53
C ARG A 380 25.22 -12.09 20.05
N LEU A 381 24.08 -11.83 19.42
CA LEU A 381 22.84 -12.55 19.71
C LEU A 381 22.77 -13.81 18.86
N ALA A 382 22.51 -14.96 19.49
CA ALA A 382 22.27 -16.23 18.83
C ALA A 382 20.84 -16.71 19.10
N ALA A 383 20.16 -17.12 18.04
CA ALA A 383 18.84 -17.73 18.14
C ALA A 383 18.96 -19.12 18.78
N ARG A 384 18.32 -19.33 19.94
CA ARG A 384 18.29 -20.61 20.64
C ARG A 384 16.84 -21.10 20.75
N PRO A 385 16.55 -22.35 20.34
CA PRO A 385 15.24 -22.95 20.56
C PRO A 385 14.86 -22.86 22.04
N SER A 386 13.61 -22.49 22.31
CA SER A 386 13.05 -22.44 23.66
C SER A 386 11.70 -23.16 23.65
N PRO A 387 11.64 -24.42 24.11
CA PRO A 387 10.41 -25.19 24.13
C PRO A 387 9.36 -24.65 25.12
N GLN A 388 9.72 -23.67 25.96
CA GLN A 388 8.82 -23.02 26.91
C GLN A 388 8.07 -21.82 26.33
N LEU A 389 8.40 -21.36 25.12
CA LEU A 389 7.73 -20.23 24.50
C LEU A 389 6.33 -20.63 24.00
N PRO A 390 5.25 -20.00 24.50
CA PRO A 390 3.94 -20.16 23.89
C PRO A 390 3.95 -19.58 22.47
N LEU A 391 3.54 -20.38 21.49
CA LEU A 391 3.29 -19.90 20.13
C LEU A 391 2.04 -19.03 20.11
N GLY A 392 2.07 -17.97 19.31
CA GLY A 392 0.98 -16.99 19.23
C GLY A 392 0.94 -16.02 20.40
N ARG A 393 1.98 -16.00 21.27
CA ARG A 393 2.05 -15.05 22.39
C ARG A 393 2.02 -13.60 21.89
N PRO A 394 1.30 -12.70 22.56
CA PRO A 394 1.29 -11.29 22.20
C PRO A 394 2.65 -10.66 22.49
N VAL A 395 3.20 -9.92 21.52
CA VAL A 395 4.37 -9.05 21.71
C VAL A 395 3.91 -7.60 21.48
N PRO A 396 4.09 -6.70 22.46
CA PRO A 396 3.70 -5.31 22.29
C PRO A 396 4.60 -4.64 21.25
N ALA A 397 3.99 -3.99 20.25
CA ALA A 397 4.68 -3.09 19.35
C ALA A 397 4.33 -1.63 19.70
N PHE A 398 5.36 -0.79 19.72
CA PHE A 398 5.25 0.63 19.96
C PHE A 398 4.47 1.37 18.86
N ALA A 399 3.70 2.40 19.23
CA ALA A 399 3.26 3.42 18.29
C ALA A 399 4.39 4.39 18.00
N GLU A 400 4.89 4.35 16.78
CA GLU A 400 6.06 5.09 16.36
C GLU A 400 5.67 5.85 15.10
N GLY A 401 5.84 7.17 15.05
CA GLY A 401 5.57 7.99 13.88
C GLY A 401 6.45 7.57 12.69
N LEU A 402 7.58 8.25 12.50
CA LEU A 402 8.58 7.84 11.51
C LEU A 402 9.68 7.01 12.16
N VAL A 403 9.88 5.77 11.72
CA VAL A 403 10.87 4.84 12.29
C VAL A 403 12.12 4.79 11.44
N VAL A 404 13.25 5.18 12.02
CA VAL A 404 14.57 5.17 11.38
C VAL A 404 15.38 3.97 11.88
N ARG A 405 15.43 2.93 11.05
CA ARG A 405 16.07 1.64 11.34
C ARG A 405 17.56 1.59 10.95
N GLY A 406 18.08 2.56 10.21
CA GLY A 406 19.48 2.55 9.75
C GLY A 406 19.83 3.75 8.89
N ALA A 407 20.79 3.56 7.98
CA ALA A 407 21.30 4.62 7.12
C ALA A 407 20.21 5.18 6.20
N ALA A 408 20.04 6.50 6.23
CA ALA A 408 19.22 7.26 5.30
C ALA A 408 19.83 8.67 5.13
N ASN A 409 19.53 9.36 4.04
CA ASN A 409 19.96 10.73 3.80
C ASN A 409 18.85 11.59 3.19
N ASP A 410 18.87 12.90 3.40
CA ASP A 410 17.92 13.86 2.83
C ASP A 410 16.46 13.40 3.01
N VAL A 411 16.04 13.35 4.26
CA VAL A 411 14.68 12.93 4.65
C VAL A 411 13.96 14.14 5.20
N ARG A 412 12.95 14.62 4.49
CA ARG A 412 12.10 15.72 4.93
C ARG A 412 10.80 15.17 5.50
N LEU A 413 10.59 15.35 6.80
CA LEU A 413 9.31 15.16 7.47
C LEU A 413 8.76 16.56 7.80
N ALA A 414 7.90 17.11 6.94
CA ALA A 414 7.49 18.51 7.05
C ALA A 414 5.99 18.77 6.98
N ASP A 415 5.52 19.79 7.70
CA ASP A 415 4.15 20.31 7.59
C ASP A 415 3.06 19.24 7.84
N ASN A 416 3.36 18.19 8.62
CA ASN A 416 2.39 17.15 8.97
C ASN A 416 1.61 17.53 10.23
N TRP A 417 0.34 17.14 10.28
CA TRP A 417 -0.52 17.27 11.44
C TRP A 417 -0.66 15.94 12.16
N PHE A 418 -0.47 15.96 13.47
CA PHE A 418 -0.54 14.78 14.33
C PHE A 418 -1.68 14.94 15.34
N THR A 419 -2.40 13.85 15.56
CA THR A 419 -3.34 13.67 16.68
C THR A 419 -3.31 12.20 17.11
N THR A 420 -4.05 11.84 18.15
CA THR A 420 -4.10 10.45 18.64
C THR A 420 -5.51 10.04 19.04
N ARG A 421 -5.69 8.77 19.37
CA ARG A 421 -6.82 8.32 20.21
C ARG A 421 -6.67 8.85 21.65
N ALA A 422 -7.79 8.91 22.36
CA ALA A 422 -7.79 9.28 23.78
C ALA A 422 -7.04 8.22 24.60
N SER A 423 -6.46 8.60 25.75
CA SER A 423 -5.54 7.74 26.50
C SER A 423 -6.13 6.39 26.89
N GLU A 424 -7.41 6.37 27.25
CA GLU A 424 -8.19 5.19 27.62
C GLU A 424 -8.48 4.25 26.42
N GLN A 425 -8.31 4.75 25.20
CA GLN A 425 -8.47 4.00 23.95
C GLN A 425 -7.15 3.77 23.22
N PHE A 426 -6.08 4.37 23.71
CA PHE A 426 -4.75 4.30 23.11
C PHE A 426 -4.19 2.87 23.18
N ASN A 427 -4.55 2.10 24.22
CA ASN A 427 -4.02 0.76 24.51
C ASN A 427 -5.01 -0.39 24.21
N ARG A 428 -5.96 -0.22 23.28
CA ARG A 428 -7.10 -1.14 23.07
C ARG A 428 -6.77 -2.64 22.94
N LEU A 429 -5.55 -2.99 22.53
CA LEU A 429 -5.14 -4.38 22.24
C LEU A 429 -3.96 -4.87 23.09
N GLY A 430 -3.51 -4.10 24.08
CA GLY A 430 -2.37 -4.47 24.93
C GLY A 430 -2.78 -5.26 26.18
N PRO A 431 -1.93 -6.18 26.69
CA PRO A 431 -2.06 -6.62 28.08
C PRO A 431 -2.04 -5.38 28.98
N SER A 432 -2.79 -5.43 30.09
CA SER A 432 -3.11 -4.38 31.10
C SER A 432 -1.98 -3.49 31.67
N GLY A 433 -0.85 -3.33 30.99
CA GLY A 433 0.25 -2.45 31.33
C GLY A 433 -0.15 -0.98 31.31
N SER A 434 0.20 -0.30 32.39
CA SER A 434 0.02 1.12 32.70
C SER A 434 0.85 2.09 31.83
N ARG A 435 1.24 1.69 30.61
CA ARG A 435 2.04 2.59 29.75
C ARG A 435 1.17 3.78 29.37
N ALA A 436 1.65 4.98 29.73
CA ALA A 436 0.98 6.24 29.43
C ALA A 436 0.79 6.38 27.91
N ALA A 437 -0.22 7.16 27.50
CA ALA A 437 -0.47 7.46 26.08
C ALA A 437 0.63 8.35 25.52
N GLU A 438 1.73 7.69 25.17
CA GLU A 438 2.98 8.27 24.71
C GLU A 438 3.23 7.79 23.28
N PHE A 439 3.61 8.72 22.41
CA PHE A 439 4.00 8.40 21.04
C PHE A 439 5.28 9.15 20.70
N TRP A 440 5.99 8.64 19.69
CA TRP A 440 7.19 9.24 19.14
C TRP A 440 6.91 9.76 17.73
N PRO A 441 6.93 11.08 17.46
CA PRO A 441 6.80 11.59 16.09
C PRO A 441 7.89 11.05 15.15
N VAL A 442 9.11 10.92 15.67
CA VAL A 442 10.26 10.28 15.01
C VAL A 442 10.95 9.36 16.01
N HIS A 443 11.19 8.11 15.64
CA HIS A 443 11.88 7.12 16.47
C HIS A 443 13.10 6.56 15.75
N ARG A 444 14.30 6.85 16.25
CA ARG A 444 15.55 6.23 15.80
C ARG A 444 15.80 4.97 16.64
N LEU A 445 15.72 3.80 16.01
CA LEU A 445 15.96 2.53 16.70
C LEU A 445 17.43 2.44 17.18
N PRO A 446 17.69 2.17 18.46
CA PRO A 446 19.05 2.00 18.94
C PRO A 446 19.73 0.76 18.31
N ASN A 447 21.06 0.73 18.32
CA ASN A 447 21.84 -0.47 17.94
C ASN A 447 21.54 -1.68 18.84
N GLN A 448 21.14 -1.42 20.10
CA GLN A 448 20.62 -2.40 21.04
C GLN A 448 19.39 -1.80 21.72
N ASP A 449 18.22 -2.38 21.47
CA ASP A 449 17.01 -2.01 22.19
C ASP A 449 16.93 -2.82 23.49
N LYS A 450 16.95 -2.13 24.63
CA LYS A 450 16.83 -2.78 25.95
C LYS A 450 15.41 -3.29 26.22
N GLU A 451 14.42 -2.72 25.55
CA GLU A 451 13.01 -3.15 25.64
C GLU A 451 12.68 -4.28 24.66
N MET A 452 13.50 -4.46 23.62
CA MET A 452 13.44 -5.60 22.68
C MET A 452 14.77 -6.35 22.67
N PRO A 453 15.11 -7.10 23.73
CA PRO A 453 16.37 -7.86 23.83
C PRO A 453 16.55 -8.89 22.70
N GLU A 454 15.47 -9.25 22.00
CA GLU A 454 15.50 -10.07 20.80
C GLU A 454 15.96 -9.37 19.52
N SER A 455 16.01 -8.02 19.50
CA SER A 455 16.50 -7.25 18.35
C SER A 455 17.99 -7.56 18.14
N PRO A 456 18.37 -8.13 16.98
CA PRO A 456 19.76 -8.50 16.72
C PRO A 456 20.70 -7.30 16.90
N THR A 457 21.94 -7.56 17.36
CA THR A 457 23.02 -6.57 17.40
C THR A 457 23.44 -6.24 15.97
N VAL A 458 22.70 -5.36 15.33
CA VAL A 458 22.97 -4.91 13.97
C VAL A 458 23.46 -3.47 14.04
N VAL A 459 24.58 -3.19 13.37
CA VAL A 459 25.06 -1.83 13.20
C VAL A 459 24.03 -1.05 12.38
N ARG A 460 23.45 -0.02 12.99
CA ARG A 460 22.52 0.92 12.36
C ARG A 460 23.27 2.23 12.16
N ASN A 461 23.73 2.44 10.94
CA ASN A 461 24.40 3.68 10.59
C ASN A 461 23.46 4.88 10.73
N PRO A 462 24.00 6.08 11.03
CA PRO A 462 23.17 7.27 11.24
C PRO A 462 22.33 7.62 10.01
N ALA A 463 21.14 8.19 10.23
CA ALA A 463 20.49 8.97 9.18
C ALA A 463 21.06 10.40 9.19
N THR A 464 21.32 10.97 8.02
CA THR A 464 21.86 12.32 7.84
C THR A 464 20.82 13.19 7.15
N GLU A 465 20.92 14.52 7.35
CA GLU A 465 20.05 15.49 6.66
C GLU A 465 18.55 15.24 6.86
N VAL A 466 18.14 14.94 8.10
CA VAL A 466 16.73 14.76 8.45
C VAL A 466 16.13 16.11 8.83
N ASP A 467 15.23 16.64 8.01
CA ASP A 467 14.47 17.87 8.30
C ASP A 467 13.14 17.56 8.99
N PHE A 468 12.91 18.17 10.15
CA PHE A 468 11.67 18.07 10.93
C PHE A 468 11.06 19.45 11.15
N SER A 469 10.54 20.06 10.08
CA SER A 469 10.05 21.45 10.05
C SER A 469 8.54 21.54 9.88
N GLY A 470 7.89 22.56 10.46
CA GLY A 470 6.47 22.89 10.20
C GLY A 470 5.42 21.89 10.70
N ASN A 471 5.82 20.76 11.29
CA ASN A 471 4.90 19.79 11.84
C ASN A 471 4.11 20.38 13.03
N SER A 472 2.90 19.88 13.27
CA SER A 472 2.05 20.30 14.40
C SER A 472 1.37 19.11 15.08
N LEU A 473 1.07 19.25 16.37
CA LEU A 473 0.38 18.27 17.20
C LEU A 473 -0.88 18.88 17.81
N SER A 474 -1.99 18.14 17.76
CA SER A 474 -3.17 18.47 18.53
C SER A 474 -3.04 18.05 19.99
N SER A 475 -3.42 18.94 20.89
CA SER A 475 -3.57 18.62 22.32
C SER A 475 -4.89 17.90 22.64
N VAL A 476 -5.79 17.79 21.67
CA VAL A 476 -7.09 17.11 21.80
C VAL A 476 -7.06 15.82 20.96
N PRO A 477 -7.31 14.66 21.57
CA PRO A 477 -7.45 13.42 20.82
C PRO A 477 -8.52 13.54 19.73
N PHE A 478 -8.28 12.92 18.57
CA PHE A 478 -9.23 12.85 17.46
C PHE A 478 -9.52 14.18 16.77
N ASP A 479 -8.83 15.26 17.14
CA ASP A 479 -9.13 16.62 16.69
C ASP A 479 -7.93 17.20 15.90
N PHE A 480 -8.17 17.65 14.67
CA PHE A 480 -7.20 18.37 13.85
C PHE A 480 -7.33 19.92 13.92
N ASP A 481 -8.24 20.47 14.73
CA ASP A 481 -8.46 21.92 14.90
C ASP A 481 -7.38 22.58 15.76
N ARG A 482 -6.99 21.96 16.87
CA ARG A 482 -6.17 22.59 17.91
C ARG A 482 -4.69 22.28 17.76
N MET A 483 -4.17 22.53 16.56
CA MET A 483 -2.78 22.30 16.19
C MET A 483 -1.84 23.25 16.92
N GLN A 484 -0.88 22.67 17.64
CA GLN A 484 0.25 23.39 18.22
C GLN A 484 1.51 23.00 17.45
N PRO A 485 2.29 23.96 16.94
CA PRO A 485 3.54 23.65 16.27
C PRO A 485 4.45 22.81 17.15
N PHE A 486 5.12 21.81 16.56
CA PHE A 486 6.29 21.25 17.23
C PHE A 486 7.37 22.33 17.35
N GLY A 487 8.13 22.31 18.44
CA GLY A 487 9.25 23.24 18.66
C GLY A 487 10.47 22.95 17.77
N GLY A 488 10.27 22.45 16.55
CA GLY A 488 11.29 21.94 15.64
C GLY A 488 11.67 22.93 14.54
N GLY A 489 12.95 22.92 14.16
CA GLY A 489 13.48 23.78 13.10
C GLY A 489 14.95 23.51 12.76
N LYS A 490 15.39 22.24 12.75
CA LYS A 490 16.77 21.90 12.38
C LYS A 490 16.85 20.64 11.54
N VAL A 491 17.56 20.75 10.43
CA VAL A 491 18.19 19.61 9.75
C VAL A 491 19.11 18.94 10.76
N ALA A 492 18.87 17.66 11.04
CA ALA A 492 19.56 16.91 12.07
C ALA A 492 20.24 15.66 11.50
N LYS A 493 21.34 15.25 12.16
CA LYS A 493 21.91 13.92 12.03
C LYS A 493 21.35 13.04 13.16
N LEU A 494 20.83 11.86 12.81
CA LEU A 494 20.25 10.86 13.71
C LEU A 494 21.21 9.67 13.96
N THR A 495 22.13 9.80 14.90
CA THR A 495 22.96 8.76 15.55
C THR A 495 22.26 8.15 16.79
N ASP A 496 22.86 7.09 17.36
CA ASP A 496 22.40 6.48 18.62
C ASP A 496 22.38 7.48 19.80
N GLY A 497 23.40 8.34 19.88
CA GLY A 497 23.52 9.38 20.89
C GLY A 497 22.70 10.63 20.55
N SER A 498 22.35 10.82 19.27
CA SER A 498 21.40 11.84 18.85
C SER A 498 19.95 11.31 18.92
N SER A 499 19.65 10.77 20.09
CA SER A 499 18.31 10.67 20.64
C SER A 499 17.55 12.01 20.86
N PRO A 500 18.04 13.26 20.61
CA PRO A 500 17.30 14.46 20.99
C PRO A 500 16.21 14.87 19.96
N LEU A 501 15.77 13.97 19.09
CA LEU A 501 14.47 14.09 18.40
C LEU A 501 13.43 13.06 18.92
N ILE A 502 13.74 12.34 20.01
CA ILE A 502 12.73 11.62 20.79
C ILE A 502 11.87 12.67 21.51
N GLU A 503 10.91 13.25 20.79
CA GLU A 503 9.83 14.01 21.39
C GLU A 503 8.81 13.04 21.96
N LYS A 504 9.07 12.57 23.17
CA LYS A 504 8.09 11.80 23.92
C LYS A 504 6.98 12.75 24.39
N ARG A 505 5.79 12.62 23.82
CA ARG A 505 4.64 13.47 24.15
C ARG A 505 3.59 12.65 24.87
N THR A 506 3.21 13.10 26.06
CA THR A 506 2.03 12.58 26.76
C THR A 506 0.82 13.42 26.37
N ILE A 507 -0.20 12.81 25.77
CA ILE A 507 -1.47 13.49 25.54
C ILE A 507 -2.37 13.23 26.73
N LYS A 508 -2.67 14.29 27.49
CA LYS A 508 -3.64 14.22 28.58
C LYS A 508 -5.02 14.05 27.97
N ALA A 509 -5.74 12.99 28.35
CA ALA A 509 -7.15 12.89 28.00
C ALA A 509 -7.89 14.12 28.51
N MET A 510 -8.44 14.91 27.58
CA MET A 510 -9.56 15.77 27.95
C MET A 510 -10.78 14.89 28.10
N LYS A 511 -11.54 15.09 29.18
CA LYS A 511 -12.90 14.56 29.29
C LYS A 511 -13.75 15.23 28.21
N THR A 512 -13.73 14.70 26.99
CA THR A 512 -14.66 15.10 25.94
C THR A 512 -16.02 14.49 26.26
N GLN A 513 -17.11 15.21 25.95
CA GLN A 513 -18.48 14.67 26.07
C GLN A 513 -18.76 13.55 25.04
N PHE A 514 -17.86 13.33 24.09
CA PHE A 514 -17.95 12.29 23.07
C PHE A 514 -16.66 11.48 23.05
N SER A 515 -16.79 10.18 23.29
CA SER A 515 -15.69 9.21 23.25
C SER A 515 -15.93 8.27 22.06
N PRO A 516 -15.22 8.47 20.93
CA PRO A 516 -15.35 7.64 19.72
C PRO A 516 -15.10 6.16 20.01
N ILE A 517 -16.01 5.26 19.69
CA ILE A 517 -15.79 3.81 19.76
C ILE A 517 -15.52 3.20 18.39
N GLY A 518 -15.01 1.97 18.35
CA GLY A 518 -14.74 1.26 17.11
C GLY A 518 -13.52 1.75 16.33
N THR A 519 -13.25 1.08 15.22
CA THR A 519 -12.19 1.35 14.24
C THR A 519 -12.77 1.99 12.98
N VAL A 520 -11.95 2.73 12.24
CA VAL A 520 -12.41 3.31 10.97
C VAL A 520 -12.31 2.27 9.90
N GLU A 521 -13.46 1.74 9.48
CA GLU A 521 -13.49 0.74 8.43
C GLU A 521 -13.32 1.36 7.04
N ARG A 522 -13.95 2.50 6.78
CA ARG A 522 -13.92 3.16 5.46
C ARG A 522 -14.18 4.65 5.64
N VAL A 523 -13.62 5.46 4.75
CA VAL A 523 -13.92 6.90 4.64
C VAL A 523 -14.35 7.27 3.23
N ALA A 524 -15.14 8.32 3.12
CA ALA A 524 -15.43 8.95 1.83
C ALA A 524 -14.41 10.07 1.59
N LEU A 525 -13.55 9.90 0.59
CA LEU A 525 -12.52 10.88 0.24
C LEU A 525 -13.16 12.18 -0.27
N LEU A 526 -12.68 13.32 0.23
CA LEU A 526 -13.16 14.65 -0.12
C LEU A 526 -12.17 15.34 -1.05
N PHE A 527 -12.68 15.77 -2.21
CA PHE A 527 -11.94 16.55 -3.18
C PHE A 527 -12.70 17.83 -3.51
N THR A 528 -11.96 18.88 -3.86
CA THR A 528 -12.51 20.09 -4.47
C THR A 528 -11.88 20.35 -5.83
N ASN A 529 -12.55 21.12 -6.68
CA ASN A 529 -11.94 21.61 -7.91
C ASN A 529 -10.96 22.73 -7.55
N ALA A 530 -9.67 22.56 -7.82
CA ALA A 530 -8.73 23.67 -7.74
C ALA A 530 -8.69 24.42 -9.08
N PRO A 531 -8.66 25.77 -9.07
CA PRO A 531 -8.29 26.53 -10.25
C PRO A 531 -6.91 26.07 -10.74
N GLN A 532 -6.78 25.72 -12.02
CA GLN A 532 -5.52 25.30 -12.61
C GLN A 532 -4.50 26.46 -12.49
N ARG A 533 -3.44 26.29 -11.70
CA ARG A 533 -2.32 27.24 -11.65
C ARG A 533 -1.30 26.87 -12.73
N GLY A 534 -1.50 27.38 -13.95
CA GLY A 534 -0.56 27.20 -15.06
C GLY A 534 -1.25 27.22 -16.43
N PRO A 535 -0.49 27.33 -17.54
CA PRO A 535 -1.06 27.27 -18.88
C PRO A 535 -1.70 25.89 -19.11
N ALA A 536 -2.98 25.89 -19.52
CA ALA A 536 -3.71 24.68 -19.83
C ALA A 536 -3.05 23.94 -21.00
N THR A 537 -2.71 22.67 -20.81
CA THR A 537 -2.30 21.80 -21.91
C THR A 537 -3.53 21.58 -22.81
N PRO A 538 -3.45 21.80 -24.14
CA PRO A 538 -4.57 21.54 -25.04
C PRO A 538 -5.03 20.09 -24.89
N GLY A 539 -6.27 19.88 -24.43
CA GLY A 539 -6.85 18.56 -24.15
C GLY A 539 -7.08 18.21 -22.68
N SER A 540 -6.54 18.99 -21.71
CA SER A 540 -6.79 18.74 -20.28
C SER A 540 -8.01 19.52 -19.77
N SER A 541 -9.23 18.98 -19.91
CA SER A 541 -10.45 19.61 -19.35
C SER A 541 -10.78 19.16 -17.92
N ALA A 542 -9.88 18.44 -17.24
CA ALA A 542 -10.07 18.11 -15.84
C ALA A 542 -9.50 19.25 -14.98
N ALA A 543 -10.35 20.03 -14.31
CA ALA A 543 -9.91 20.83 -13.18
C ALA A 543 -9.08 19.93 -12.26
N ALA A 544 -7.87 20.35 -11.90
CA ALA A 544 -7.03 19.57 -11.00
C ALA A 544 -7.78 19.44 -9.67
N ARG A 545 -8.33 18.26 -9.40
CA ARG A 545 -8.99 18.01 -8.11
C ARG A 545 -7.93 18.08 -7.03
N ARG A 546 -8.18 18.86 -5.99
CA ARG A 546 -7.35 18.97 -4.79
C ARG A 546 -7.98 18.11 -3.71
N PHE A 547 -7.21 17.20 -3.16
CA PHE A 547 -7.63 16.42 -1.99
C PHE A 547 -7.65 17.32 -0.77
N LEU A 548 -8.76 17.26 -0.03
CA LEU A 548 -8.98 18.05 1.17
C LEU A 548 -8.93 17.22 2.44
N GLY A 549 -9.06 15.90 2.35
CA GLY A 549 -9.26 15.02 3.49
C GLY A 549 -10.36 14.01 3.24
N ALA A 550 -11.05 13.57 4.28
CA ALA A 550 -12.15 12.62 4.15
C ALA A 550 -13.28 12.86 5.15
N PHE A 551 -14.46 12.30 4.86
CA PHE A 551 -15.53 12.17 5.82
C PHE A 551 -15.40 10.86 6.59
N GLU A 552 -15.43 10.96 7.92
CA GLU A 552 -15.47 9.84 8.85
C GLU A 552 -16.82 9.82 9.57
N ILE A 553 -17.48 8.67 9.58
CA ILE A 553 -18.64 8.43 10.45
C ILE A 553 -18.10 7.87 11.77
N VAL A 554 -18.38 8.59 12.86
CA VAL A 554 -17.83 8.32 14.17
C VAL A 554 -18.96 7.94 15.11
N CYS A 555 -18.93 6.71 15.60
CA CYS A 555 -19.83 6.24 16.64
C CYS A 555 -19.22 6.55 18.01
N GLY A 556 -20.00 7.03 18.98
CA GLY A 556 -19.58 7.20 20.36
C GLY A 556 -20.10 6.06 21.24
N ALA A 557 -19.65 6.02 22.51
CA ALA A 557 -20.04 4.95 23.43
C ALA A 557 -21.58 4.81 23.58
N PRO A 558 -22.12 3.58 23.54
CA PRO A 558 -23.55 3.36 23.69
C PRO A 558 -24.02 3.74 25.10
N THR A 559 -25.16 4.41 25.19
CA THR A 559 -25.82 4.72 26.45
C THR A 559 -27.00 3.78 26.64
N ALA A 560 -27.01 3.00 27.72
CA ALA A 560 -28.16 2.17 28.07
C ALA A 560 -29.37 3.06 28.38
N LEU A 561 -30.51 2.73 27.79
CA LEU A 561 -31.80 3.37 28.04
C LEU A 561 -32.61 2.49 28.98
N ALA A 562 -33.47 3.11 29.80
CA ALA A 562 -34.33 2.41 30.75
C ALA A 562 -35.23 1.33 30.11
N SER A 563 -35.44 1.37 28.79
CA SER A 563 -36.24 0.40 28.03
C SER A 563 -35.50 -0.87 27.61
N GLY A 564 -34.28 -1.13 28.11
CA GLY A 564 -33.42 -2.24 27.63
C GLY A 564 -32.89 -2.03 26.21
N LYS A 565 -32.99 -0.80 25.69
CA LYS A 565 -32.41 -0.37 24.41
C LYS A 565 -31.10 0.37 24.67
N PHE A 566 -30.28 0.56 23.64
CA PHE A 566 -29.10 1.41 23.70
C PHE A 566 -29.26 2.58 22.72
N ALA A 567 -28.80 3.76 23.11
CA ALA A 567 -28.61 4.90 22.22
C ALA A 567 -27.15 4.96 21.80
N LEU A 568 -26.88 4.97 20.48
CA LEU A 568 -25.54 5.12 19.93
C LEU A 568 -25.40 6.54 19.35
N PRO A 569 -24.61 7.44 19.95
CA PRO A 569 -24.39 8.76 19.37
C PRO A 569 -23.51 8.61 18.11
N VAL A 570 -23.98 9.12 16.98
CA VAL A 570 -23.22 9.13 15.72
C VAL A 570 -22.89 10.56 15.33
N ARG A 571 -21.68 10.79 14.83
CA ARG A 571 -21.20 12.07 14.32
C ARG A 571 -20.58 11.89 12.94
N LEU A 572 -20.78 12.87 12.08
CA LEU A 572 -20.02 13.00 10.84
C LEU A 572 -18.90 14.01 11.09
N ALA A 573 -17.66 13.56 10.94
CA ALA A 573 -16.46 14.36 11.14
C ALA A 573 -15.74 14.55 9.79
N ILE A 574 -15.31 15.78 9.52
CA ILE A 574 -14.38 16.06 8.43
C ILE A 574 -12.96 15.86 8.97
N GLN A 575 -12.17 14.99 8.35
CA GLN A 575 -10.77 14.78 8.69
C GLN A 575 -9.91 15.43 7.59
N PRO A 576 -9.43 16.68 7.79
CA PRO A 576 -8.72 17.42 6.75
C PRO A 576 -7.27 16.95 6.59
N THR A 577 -6.59 17.45 5.55
CA THR A 577 -5.12 17.50 5.47
C THR A 577 -4.59 18.93 5.66
N PRO A 578 -3.31 19.13 6.06
CA PRO A 578 -2.68 20.45 6.12
C PRO A 578 -2.83 21.25 4.82
N GLY A 579 -2.70 20.55 3.70
CA GLY A 579 -2.86 21.11 2.37
C GLY A 579 -4.30 21.40 1.97
N SER A 580 -5.31 21.29 2.84
CA SER A 580 -6.72 21.53 2.49
C SER A 580 -7.14 23.00 2.56
N GLY A 581 -6.51 23.78 3.45
CA GLY A 581 -6.98 25.14 3.81
C GLY A 581 -8.31 25.15 4.58
N ILE A 582 -8.83 23.99 4.98
CA ILE A 582 -9.97 23.86 5.89
C ILE A 582 -9.41 23.94 7.33
N PRO A 583 -9.97 24.80 8.20
CA PRO A 583 -9.60 24.79 9.61
C PRO A 583 -10.13 23.51 10.25
N GLY A 584 -9.21 22.57 10.44
CA GLY A 584 -9.29 21.35 11.26
C GLY A 584 -10.52 20.44 11.11
N THR A 585 -10.78 19.64 12.15
CA THR A 585 -11.87 18.66 12.21
C THR A 585 -13.20 19.33 12.53
N GLN A 586 -13.98 19.64 11.50
CA GLN A 586 -15.33 20.17 11.71
C GLN A 586 -16.34 19.05 11.98
N LEU A 587 -16.90 19.06 13.19
CA LEU A 587 -18.12 18.32 13.49
C LEU A 587 -19.29 19.00 12.77
N LEU A 588 -20.04 18.24 11.97
CA LEU A 588 -21.30 18.75 11.46
C LEU A 588 -22.31 18.86 12.61
N ALA A 589 -22.66 20.09 12.97
CA ALA A 589 -23.54 20.40 14.09
C ALA A 589 -24.92 19.74 13.93
N GLY A 590 -25.25 18.82 14.83
CA GLY A 590 -26.63 18.42 15.19
C GLY A 590 -27.55 17.91 14.07
N ARG A 591 -27.06 17.66 12.86
CA ARG A 591 -27.89 17.17 11.76
C ARG A 591 -28.02 15.64 11.85
N PRO A 592 -29.25 15.10 11.79
CA PRO A 592 -29.43 13.65 11.74
C PRO A 592 -28.79 13.12 10.46
N VAL A 593 -27.90 12.14 10.61
CA VAL A 593 -27.37 11.35 9.50
C VAL A 593 -28.14 10.04 9.48
N SER A 594 -28.81 9.75 8.37
CA SER A 594 -29.44 8.45 8.14
C SER A 594 -28.38 7.45 7.67
N LEU A 595 -28.08 6.47 8.52
CA LEU A 595 -27.30 5.30 8.16
C LEU A 595 -28.23 4.27 7.53
N GLU A 596 -27.99 3.92 6.27
CA GLU A 596 -28.61 2.77 5.64
C GLU A 596 -27.65 1.58 5.80
N VAL A 597 -28.05 0.59 6.60
CA VAL A 597 -27.32 -0.68 6.72
C VAL A 597 -27.77 -1.57 5.58
N LEU A 598 -26.89 -1.78 4.59
CA LEU A 598 -27.20 -2.64 3.45
C LEU A 598 -27.31 -4.11 3.91
N PRO A 599 -28.27 -4.89 3.38
CA PRO A 599 -28.43 -6.30 3.69
C PRO A 599 -27.12 -7.08 3.47
N GLY A 600 -26.69 -7.87 4.46
CA GLY A 600 -25.46 -8.67 4.39
C GLY A 600 -24.21 -8.03 4.99
N SER A 601 -24.31 -6.83 5.56
CA SER A 601 -23.21 -6.20 6.30
C SER A 601 -22.99 -6.94 7.64
N LEU A 602 -21.88 -7.69 7.76
CA LEU A 602 -21.54 -8.44 8.99
C LEU A 602 -21.12 -7.53 10.16
N HIS A 603 -20.82 -6.26 9.88
CA HIS A 603 -20.47 -5.24 10.86
C HIS A 603 -21.18 -3.92 10.50
N PRO A 604 -22.23 -3.51 11.25
CA PRO A 604 -22.95 -2.27 11.02
C PRO A 604 -22.14 -1.01 11.38
#